data_AF-A0A9W6H482-F1
#
_entry.id   AF-A0A9W6H482-F1
#
_cell.length_a   1.000
_cell.length_b   1.000
_cell.length_c   1.000
_cell.angle_alpha   90.00
_cell.angle_beta   90.00
_cell.angle_gamma   90.00
#
_symmetry.space_group_name_H-M   'P 1'
#
loop_
_entity.id
_entity.type
_entity.pdbx_description
1 polymer ?
#
loop_
_entity_poly.entity_id
_entity_poly.type
_entity_poly.pdbx_seq_one_letter_code
_entity_poly.pdbx_strand_id
1 'polypeptide(L)'
;MEMVEPALMARCDALRQPVTDLTLSGIQEVMDPKAVPRAMAAINQVSAVLAEGTAGIESPRYLSWHATASQTLRSMMDALQAGDGAESWRLFTAPGTGFNELGAACQGCEGW
;
A
#
# COMPACT_ATOMS: atom_id res chain seq x y z
N MET A 1 13.71 -21.56 -9.30
CA MET A 1 12.44 -21.08 -8.72
C MET A 1 12.82 -20.58 -7.35
N GLU A 2 12.99 -19.26 -7.20
CA GLU A 2 13.21 -18.68 -5.87
C GLU A 2 11.97 -18.99 -5.04
N MET A 3 12.14 -19.69 -3.92
CA MET A 3 11.04 -19.98 -3.02
C MET A 3 10.72 -18.68 -2.29
N VAL A 4 9.50 -18.18 -2.45
CA VAL A 4 9.03 -17.02 -1.70
C VAL A 4 9.00 -17.40 -0.21
N GLU A 5 9.57 -16.56 0.63
CA GLU A 5 9.61 -16.76 2.07
C GLU A 5 8.18 -16.85 2.64
N PRO A 6 7.87 -17.79 3.55
CA PRO A 6 6.52 -17.92 4.12
C PRO A 6 6.00 -16.63 4.77
N ALA A 7 6.89 -15.87 5.42
CA ALA A 7 6.52 -14.58 6.03
C ALA A 7 6.18 -13.52 4.97
N LEU A 8 6.92 -13.47 3.86
CA LEU A 8 6.62 -12.57 2.75
C LEU A 8 5.30 -12.95 2.08
N MET A 9 5.05 -14.25 1.87
CA MET A 9 3.77 -14.72 1.34
C MET A 9 2.59 -14.30 2.22
N ALA A 10 2.69 -14.54 3.53
CA ALA A 10 1.65 -14.16 4.48
C ALA A 10 1.42 -12.64 4.49
N ARG A 11 2.50 -11.86 4.41
CA ARG A 11 2.43 -10.40 4.35
C ARG A 11 1.77 -9.89 3.08
N CYS A 12 2.15 -10.44 1.92
CA CYS A 12 1.55 -10.10 0.65
C CYS A 12 0.06 -10.48 0.60
N ASP A 13 -0.32 -11.63 1.16
CA ASP A 13 -1.73 -12.02 1.26
C ASP A 13 -2.54 -11.05 2.15
N ALA A 14 -2.01 -10.69 3.32
CA ALA A 14 -2.65 -9.72 4.23
C ALA A 14 -2.80 -8.32 3.61
N LEU A 15 -1.85 -7.90 2.76
CA LEU A 15 -1.89 -6.60 2.07
C LEU A 15 -2.83 -6.58 0.86
N ARG A 16 -3.15 -7.72 0.27
CA ARG A 16 -3.81 -7.82 -1.04
C ARG A 16 -5.16 -7.10 -1.08
N GLN A 17 -6.05 -7.41 -0.15
CA GLN A 17 -7.38 -6.81 -0.12
C GLN A 17 -7.34 -5.30 0.21
N PRO A 18 -6.65 -4.84 1.28
CA PRO A 18 -6.53 -3.41 1.57
C PRO A 18 -5.93 -2.58 0.43
N VAL A 19 -4.92 -3.10 -0.28
CA VAL A 19 -4.30 -2.40 -1.41
C VAL A 19 -5.22 -2.38 -2.62
N THR A 20 -5.99 -3.45 -2.85
CA THR A 20 -7.04 -3.47 -3.89
C THR A 20 -8.09 -2.40 -3.61
N ASP A 21 -8.57 -2.32 -2.37
CA ASP A 21 -9.54 -1.30 -1.96
C ASP A 21 -8.98 0.12 -2.05
N LEU A 22 -7.70 0.31 -1.70
CA LEU A 22 -7.00 1.59 -1.86
C LEU A 22 -6.87 2.00 -3.32
N THR A 23 -6.57 1.05 -4.22
CA THR A 23 -6.50 1.30 -5.66
C THR A 23 -7.87 1.73 -6.22
N LEU A 24 -8.94 1.00 -5.85
CA LEU A 24 -10.30 1.30 -6.31
C LEU A 24 -10.81 2.64 -5.79
N SER A 25 -10.50 2.99 -4.54
CA SER A 25 -10.92 4.26 -3.93
C SER A 25 -10.07 5.45 -4.40
N GLY A 26 -8.77 5.26 -4.62
CA GLY A 26 -7.86 6.29 -5.13
C GLY A 26 -8.24 6.81 -6.52
N ILE A 27 -8.80 5.97 -7.38
CA ILE A 27 -9.35 6.39 -8.68
C ILE A 27 -10.64 7.20 -8.50
N GLN A 28 -11.43 6.89 -7.48
CA GLN A 28 -12.75 7.50 -7.24
C GLN A 28 -12.67 8.83 -6.49
N GLU A 29 -11.73 8.99 -5.54
CA GLU A 29 -11.60 10.21 -4.72
C GLU A 29 -11.20 11.45 -5.52
N VAL A 30 -10.51 11.27 -6.66
CA VAL A 30 -10.20 12.34 -7.60
C VAL A 30 -11.48 12.95 -8.20
N MET A 31 -12.56 12.15 -8.28
CA MET A 31 -13.81 12.50 -8.95
C MET A 31 -14.99 12.73 -7.99
N ASP A 32 -14.97 12.07 -6.82
CA ASP A 32 -16.03 12.11 -5.82
C ASP A 32 -15.47 12.14 -4.38
N PRO A 33 -15.57 13.29 -3.68
CA PRO A 33 -15.18 13.41 -2.27
C PRO A 33 -15.87 12.41 -1.32
N LYS A 34 -17.01 11.81 -1.70
CA LYS A 34 -17.67 10.76 -0.90
C LYS A 34 -16.87 9.47 -0.82
N ALA A 35 -15.86 9.28 -1.68
CA ALA A 35 -14.97 8.14 -1.64
C ALA A 35 -13.88 8.27 -0.55
N VAL A 36 -13.62 9.48 -0.02
CA VAL A 36 -12.55 9.75 0.96
C VAL A 36 -12.63 8.85 2.20
N PRO A 37 -13.80 8.64 2.86
CA PRO A 37 -13.88 7.74 4.01
C PRO A 37 -13.46 6.31 3.70
N ARG A 38 -13.74 5.82 2.47
CA ARG A 38 -13.33 4.49 2.02
C ARG A 38 -11.81 4.41 1.82
N ALA A 39 -11.22 5.44 1.20
CA ALA A 39 -9.76 5.51 1.03
C ALA A 39 -9.03 5.56 2.36
N MET A 40 -9.50 6.39 3.31
CA MET A 40 -8.93 6.43 4.66
C MET A 40 -9.05 5.08 5.39
N ALA A 41 -10.17 4.37 5.24
CA ALA A 41 -10.33 3.04 5.83
C ALA A 41 -9.32 2.03 5.26
N ALA A 42 -9.10 2.05 3.93
CA ALA A 42 -8.11 1.19 3.28
C ALA A 42 -6.68 1.54 3.71
N ILE A 43 -6.33 2.83 3.81
CA ILE A 43 -5.03 3.27 4.34
C ILE A 43 -4.79 2.75 5.76
N ASN A 44 -5.80 2.82 6.63
CA ASN A 44 -5.70 2.30 8.00
C ASN A 44 -5.48 0.79 8.02
N GLN A 45 -6.15 0.04 7.14
CA GLN A 45 -5.96 -1.41 7.03
C GLN A 45 -4.54 -1.76 6.56
N VAL A 46 -4.02 -1.07 5.52
CA VAL A 46 -2.62 -1.26 5.09
C VAL A 46 -1.66 -0.91 6.24
N SER A 47 -1.90 0.19 6.95
CA SER A 47 -1.05 0.62 8.07
C SER A 47 -1.02 -0.40 9.21
N ALA A 48 -2.15 -1.05 9.51
CA ALA A 48 -2.22 -2.10 10.51
C ALA A 48 -1.34 -3.31 10.13
N VAL A 49 -1.37 -3.71 8.85
CA VAL A 49 -0.54 -4.81 8.33
C VAL A 49 0.95 -4.42 8.36
N LEU A 50 1.30 -3.17 8.05
CA LEU A 50 2.68 -2.69 8.14
C LEU A 50 3.22 -2.66 9.58
N ALA A 51 2.35 -2.42 10.57
CA ALA A 51 2.71 -2.34 11.99
C ALA A 51 3.17 -3.67 12.59
N GLU A 52 2.84 -4.80 11.96
CA GLU A 52 3.37 -6.11 12.30
C GLU A 52 4.89 -6.25 12.00
N GLY A 53 5.47 -5.29 11.28
CA GLY A 53 6.89 -5.22 11.00
C GLY A 53 7.35 -6.18 9.90
N THR A 54 8.65 -6.44 9.89
CA THR A 54 9.36 -7.18 8.82
C THR A 54 10.01 -8.47 9.31
N ALA A 55 9.60 -8.98 10.46
CA ALA A 55 10.18 -10.18 11.04
C ALA A 55 10.02 -11.39 10.09
N GLY A 56 11.13 -12.06 9.79
CA GLY A 56 11.15 -13.22 8.88
C GLY A 56 11.07 -12.89 7.39
N ILE A 57 11.13 -11.60 7.01
CA ILE A 57 11.15 -11.15 5.62
C ILE A 57 12.56 -10.64 5.27
N GLU A 58 13.22 -11.26 4.30
CA GLU A 58 14.57 -10.91 3.84
C GLU A 58 14.58 -10.26 2.45
N SER A 59 13.45 -10.29 1.72
CA SER A 59 13.29 -9.65 0.41
C SER A 59 13.74 -8.18 0.41
N PRO A 60 14.84 -7.83 -0.28
CA PRO A 60 15.35 -6.46 -0.29
C PRO A 60 14.35 -5.46 -0.88
N ARG A 61 13.54 -5.90 -1.85
CA ARG A 61 12.49 -5.07 -2.47
C ARG A 61 11.41 -4.73 -1.46
N TYR A 62 10.92 -5.73 -0.73
CA TYR A 62 9.89 -5.50 0.30
C TYR A 62 10.42 -4.59 1.41
N LEU A 63 11.64 -4.85 1.90
CA LEU A 63 12.26 -4.05 2.97
C LEU A 63 12.47 -2.59 2.54
N SER A 64 12.92 -2.37 1.30
CA SER A 64 13.09 -1.01 0.74
C SER A 64 11.76 -0.26 0.65
N TRP A 65 10.71 -0.92 0.17
CA TRP A 65 9.38 -0.31 0.11
C TRP A 65 8.82 -0.04 1.50
N HIS A 66 8.87 -1.02 2.41
CA HIS A 66 8.35 -0.94 3.77
C HIS A 66 8.93 0.24 4.55
N ALA A 67 10.23 0.50 4.38
CA ALA A 67 10.92 1.63 5.00
C ALA A 67 10.31 3.01 4.67
N THR A 68 9.61 3.13 3.54
CA THR A 68 8.96 4.38 3.10
C THR A 68 7.43 4.33 3.20
N ALA A 69 6.83 3.13 3.16
CA ALA A 69 5.39 2.93 3.03
C ALA A 69 4.56 3.64 4.11
N SER A 70 4.98 3.59 5.39
CA SER A 70 4.25 4.26 6.47
C SER A 70 4.24 5.78 6.33
N GLN A 71 5.31 6.37 5.78
CA GLN A 71 5.33 7.82 5.53
C GLN A 71 4.45 8.17 4.32
N THR A 72 4.50 7.38 3.24
CA THR A 72 3.62 7.56 2.08
C THR A 72 2.15 7.54 2.49
N LEU A 73 1.74 6.56 3.30
CA LEU A 73 0.36 6.43 3.78
C LEU A 73 -0.10 7.62 4.63
N ARG A 74 0.77 8.13 5.53
CA ARG A 74 0.47 9.34 6.30
C ARG A 74 0.27 10.55 5.39
N SER A 75 1.16 10.75 4.42
CA SER A 75 1.05 11.85 3.46
C SER A 75 -0.20 11.74 2.59
N MET A 76 -0.63 10.52 2.23
CA MET A 76 -1.91 10.30 1.55
C MET A 76 -3.09 10.71 2.44
N MET A 77 -3.10 10.33 3.72
CA MET A 77 -4.15 10.76 4.65
C MET A 77 -4.21 12.28 4.80
N ASP A 78 -3.06 12.94 4.91
CA ASP A 78 -2.98 14.40 5.01
C ASP A 78 -3.57 15.08 3.76
N ALA A 79 -3.26 14.55 2.57
CA ALA A 79 -3.82 15.03 1.31
C ALA A 79 -5.35 14.85 1.26
N LEU A 80 -5.86 13.68 1.66
CA LEU A 80 -7.30 13.42 1.72
C LEU A 80 -8.04 14.33 2.70
N GLN A 81 -7.44 14.60 3.87
CA GLN A 81 -8.00 15.52 4.85
C GLN A 81 -8.04 16.96 4.35
N ALA A 82 -7.09 17.34 3.50
CA ALA A 82 -7.07 18.62 2.81
C ALA A 82 -8.02 18.68 1.59
N GLY A 83 -8.68 17.58 1.24
CA GLY A 83 -9.53 17.47 0.05
C GLY A 83 -8.76 17.31 -1.26
N ASP A 84 -7.47 16.98 -1.19
CA ASP A 84 -6.58 16.80 -2.34
C ASP A 84 -6.43 15.32 -2.71
N GLY A 85 -7.49 14.75 -3.30
CA GLY A 85 -7.47 13.37 -3.80
C GLY A 85 -6.45 13.15 -4.93
N ALA A 86 -6.12 14.20 -5.69
CA ALA A 86 -5.14 14.12 -6.76
C ALA A 86 -3.72 13.90 -6.20
N GLU A 87 -3.36 14.62 -5.14
CA GLU A 87 -2.09 14.43 -4.43
C GLU A 87 -2.03 13.06 -3.74
N SER A 88 -3.12 12.61 -3.10
CA SER A 88 -3.21 11.25 -2.55
C SER A 88 -2.93 10.19 -3.62
N TRP A 89 -3.57 10.28 -4.79
CA TRP A 89 -3.32 9.36 -5.91
C TRP A 89 -1.90 9.45 -6.47
N ARG A 90 -1.34 10.67 -6.56
CA ARG A 90 0.05 10.87 -6.98
C ARG A 90 1.04 10.20 -6.04
N LEU A 91 0.80 10.26 -4.72
CA LEU A 91 1.61 9.58 -3.71
C LEU A 91 1.48 8.05 -3.81
N PHE A 92 0.27 7.55 -4.01
CA PHE A 92 0.01 6.12 -4.20
C PHE A 92 0.80 5.54 -5.39
N THR A 93 0.87 6.29 -6.49
CA THR A 93 1.54 5.89 -7.74
C THR A 93 2.99 6.37 -7.85
N ALA A 94 3.55 7.00 -6.81
CA ALA A 94 4.88 7.59 -6.85
C ALA A 94 5.96 6.54 -7.15
N PRO A 95 6.88 6.78 -8.12
CA PRO A 95 8.00 5.89 -8.37
C PRO A 95 8.89 5.73 -7.12
N GLY A 96 9.28 4.50 -6.78
CA GLY A 96 10.19 4.20 -5.67
C GLY A 96 9.59 4.21 -4.26
N THR A 97 8.44 4.87 -4.03
CA THR A 97 7.78 4.94 -2.70
C THR A 97 6.30 4.55 -2.72
N GLY A 98 5.71 4.45 -3.91
CA GLY A 98 4.32 4.08 -4.14
C GLY A 98 4.09 2.57 -4.17
N PHE A 99 2.84 2.18 -4.40
CA PHE A 99 2.38 0.79 -4.29
C PHE A 99 2.75 -0.11 -5.48
N ASN A 100 3.28 0.46 -6.57
CA ASN A 100 3.88 -0.33 -7.64
C ASN A 100 5.11 -1.12 -7.15
N GLU A 101 5.89 -0.56 -6.22
CA GLU A 101 7.04 -1.25 -5.64
C GLU A 101 6.61 -2.44 -4.78
N LEU A 102 5.45 -2.35 -4.12
CA LEU A 102 4.86 -3.48 -3.41
C LEU A 102 4.47 -4.60 -4.37
N GLY A 103 3.85 -4.28 -5.51
CA GLY A 103 3.55 -5.27 -6.55
C GLY A 103 4.81 -6.01 -7.03
N ALA A 104 5.90 -5.26 -7.27
CA ALA A 104 7.19 -5.86 -7.61
C ALA A 104 7.80 -6.68 -6.46
N ALA A 105 7.60 -6.27 -5.20
CA ALA A 105 8.10 -6.99 -4.03
C ALA A 105 7.31 -8.29 -3.73
N CYS A 106 6.03 -8.32 -4.08
CA CYS A 106 5.14 -9.47 -3.93
C CYS A 106 5.05 -10.34 -5.20
N GLN A 107 5.88 -10.08 -6.22
CA GLN A 107 5.89 -10.87 -7.44
C GLN A 107 6.14 -12.36 -7.13
N GLY A 108 5.21 -13.22 -7.55
CA GLY A 108 5.24 -14.65 -7.26
C GLY A 108 4.38 -15.10 -6.07
N CYS A 109 3.82 -14.15 -5.31
CA CYS A 109 2.71 -14.41 -4.39
C CYS A 109 1.38 -14.47 -5.17
N GLU A 110 0.42 -15.27 -4.70
CA GLU A 110 -0.87 -15.40 -5.36
C GLU A 110 -1.68 -14.09 -5.34
N GLY A 111 -2.06 -13.59 -6.52
CA GLY A 111 -2.89 -12.39 -6.68
C GLY A 111 -2.12 -11.06 -6.72
N TRP A 112 -0.80 -11.10 -6.95
CA TRP A 112 0.07 -9.94 -7.16
C TRP A 112 0.70 -9.93 -8.55
#